data_AF-A0A835RHW2-F1
#
_entry.id   AF-A0A835RHW2-F1
#
_cell.length_a   1.000
_cell.length_b   1.000
_cell.length_c   1.000
_cell.angle_alpha   90.00
_cell.angle_beta   90.00
_cell.angle_gamma   90.00
#
_symmetry.space_group_name_H-M   'P 1'
#
loop_
_entity.id
_entity.type
_entity.pdbx_description
1 polymer ?
#
loop_
_entity_poly.entity_id
_entity_poly.type
_entity_poly.pdbx_seq_one_letter_code
_entity_poly.pdbx_strand_id
1 'polypeptide(L)'
;MCKINPQGINTSIIEEVTHKIRLDKIYADEAKRRVVVAWLNSLFPELNLPSEESELELRMQLFDGSVFNGILRRLNLGTVDETPNGSFISPERRLENVEKFLSVVHRLGLPTFDLNDLDKGNLSAVVECLFSIRSYLGSAVRKDRIGISLPRSRSLQISRWRDNEDMNDSLADGTRSSPVFGDNKQLNFAELRFQRTSRSLVYPDSTSATSCHSGHKFHEFFHLKPGQYCELPASKISEMIKSDSLNNAPTQLLLRVANGILDEIIERKNEELPQRVACLLKIVVQEIERRITTQAEHIRHQNNLMKVREEKYLSRIAALETLHKGTREEIKPGESKIGQQKRLGEEDLVKLMMEKENNKGIISELKQVIESTKSSYEQIYQELQSDANRMKLELQGRIKFVEVLLGESRERILKLEAVSESMSQERCRKEDLFNNLMCLELQSLQILRTSSKSIKQEVVEMQKKWKEDIERFEVKLRVVTDAADSYRSFMLENRKLYNDVQELKGNIRVFCRIRPLLPGENKKPAAEICIGESGELVIVNPFNQGKDGQKVFKFNKVYSATATQGSVFGYSALGEISS
;
A
#
# COMPACT_ATOMS: atom_id res chain seq x y z
N MET A 1 -9.10 -74.66 10.02
CA MET A 1 -8.24 -73.84 10.90
C MET A 1 -7.56 -72.79 10.05
N CYS A 2 -7.83 -71.52 10.29
CA CYS A 2 -6.88 -70.41 10.12
C CYS A 2 -7.50 -69.20 10.83
N LYS A 3 -7.15 -69.03 12.11
CA LYS A 3 -7.45 -67.81 12.87
C LYS A 3 -6.50 -66.73 12.36
N ILE A 4 -7.03 -65.69 11.71
CA ILE A 4 -6.27 -64.48 11.43
C ILE A 4 -6.35 -63.61 12.67
N ASN A 5 -5.19 -63.35 13.26
CA ASN A 5 -4.97 -62.60 14.48
C ASN A 5 -4.97 -61.08 14.16
N PRO A 6 -5.81 -60.23 14.76
CA PRO A 6 -5.82 -58.79 14.50
C PRO A 6 -5.00 -58.07 15.57
N GLN A 7 -3.71 -58.33 15.67
CA GLN A 7 -2.79 -57.51 16.46
C GLN A 7 -1.48 -57.34 15.71
N GLY A 8 -1.30 -56.16 15.14
CA GLY A 8 -0.11 -55.83 14.36
C GLY A 8 -0.32 -54.68 13.38
N ILE A 9 -1.13 -53.68 13.71
CA ILE A 9 -0.95 -52.38 13.05
C ILE A 9 0.31 -51.81 13.67
N ASN A 10 1.42 -51.88 12.93
CA ASN A 10 2.74 -51.40 13.32
C ASN A 10 2.64 -49.99 13.92
N THR A 11 2.72 -49.90 15.24
CA THR A 11 2.81 -48.65 16.01
C THR A 11 3.91 -47.75 15.45
N SER A 12 5.01 -48.34 14.95
CA SER A 12 6.09 -47.63 14.28
C SER A 12 5.67 -46.86 13.01
N ILE A 13 4.78 -47.40 12.18
CA ILE A 13 4.33 -46.73 10.95
C ILE A 13 3.35 -45.60 11.30
N ILE A 14 2.48 -45.84 12.29
CA ILE A 14 1.60 -44.80 12.81
C ILE A 14 2.44 -43.67 13.42
N GLU A 15 3.42 -43.96 14.26
CA GLU A 15 4.29 -42.95 14.88
C GLU A 15 5.08 -42.14 13.85
N GLU A 16 5.61 -42.78 12.81
CA GLU A 16 6.36 -42.12 11.74
C GLU A 16 5.47 -41.19 10.89
N VAL A 17 4.28 -41.66 10.52
CA VAL A 17 3.28 -40.84 9.80
C VAL A 17 2.80 -39.69 10.69
N THR A 18 2.57 -39.95 11.98
CA THR A 18 2.14 -38.92 12.94
C THR A 18 3.23 -37.87 13.16
N HIS A 19 4.50 -38.28 13.19
CA HIS A 19 5.65 -37.38 13.30
C HIS A 19 5.80 -36.51 12.05
N LYS A 20 5.65 -37.10 10.86
CA LYS A 20 5.70 -36.36 9.59
C LYS A 20 4.57 -35.33 9.48
N ILE A 21 3.34 -35.70 9.81
CA ILE A 21 2.19 -34.78 9.84
C ILE A 21 2.43 -33.64 10.85
N ARG A 22 3.05 -33.93 11.99
CA ARG A 22 3.39 -32.93 13.01
C ARG A 22 4.43 -31.94 12.50
N LEU A 23 5.46 -32.41 11.80
CA LEU A 23 6.48 -31.56 11.17
C LEU A 23 5.88 -30.68 10.07
N ASP A 24 5.08 -31.26 9.17
CA ASP A 24 4.45 -30.51 8.07
C ASP A 24 3.53 -29.39 8.62
N LYS A 25 2.82 -29.66 9.73
CA LYS A 25 2.02 -28.63 10.41
C LYS A 25 2.89 -27.51 11.01
N ILE A 26 4.02 -27.83 11.62
CA ILE A 26 4.95 -26.83 12.18
C ILE A 26 5.50 -25.92 11.06
N TYR A 27 5.93 -26.50 9.93
CA TYR A 27 6.41 -25.73 8.79
C TYR A 27 5.32 -24.83 8.18
N ALA A 28 4.07 -25.31 8.11
CA ALA A 28 2.95 -24.52 7.63
C ALA A 28 2.63 -23.33 8.56
N ASP A 29 2.62 -23.55 9.87
CA ASP A 29 2.39 -22.50 10.87
C ASP A 29 3.51 -21.44 10.85
N GLU A 30 4.76 -21.86 10.65
CA GLU A 30 5.91 -20.97 10.49
C GLU A 30 5.84 -20.13 9.21
N ALA A 31 5.40 -20.73 8.09
CA ALA A 31 5.17 -20.00 6.85
C ALA A 31 4.06 -18.95 7.00
N LYS A 32 2.93 -19.30 7.63
CA LYS A 32 1.83 -18.36 7.91
C LYS A 32 2.27 -17.22 8.82
N ARG A 33 3.06 -17.52 9.85
CA ARG A 33 3.62 -16.54 10.77
C ARG A 33 4.47 -15.50 10.03
N ARG A 34 5.38 -15.94 9.15
CA ARG A 34 6.19 -15.00 8.32
C ARG A 34 5.33 -14.07 7.48
N VAL A 35 4.25 -14.59 6.90
CA VAL A 35 3.30 -13.76 6.12
C VAL A 35 2.56 -12.75 7.02
N VAL A 36 2.15 -13.16 8.22
CA VAL A 36 1.50 -12.27 9.19
C VAL A 36 2.47 -11.19 9.69
N VAL A 37 3.70 -11.53 10.03
CA VAL A 37 4.73 -10.56 10.47
C VAL A 37 5.00 -9.53 9.37
N ALA A 38 5.22 -9.96 8.13
CA ALA A 38 5.41 -9.06 7.00
C ALA A 38 4.20 -8.14 6.79
N TRP A 39 2.98 -8.67 6.98
CA TRP A 39 1.75 -7.87 6.92
C TRP A 39 1.66 -6.85 8.06
N LEU A 40 1.97 -7.24 9.29
CA LEU A 40 1.93 -6.33 10.44
C LEU A 40 2.95 -5.21 10.29
N ASN A 41 4.18 -5.48 9.83
CA ASN A 41 5.16 -4.43 9.54
C ASN A 41 4.71 -3.49 8.42
N SER A 42 3.98 -4.00 7.41
CA SER A 42 3.40 -3.14 6.38
C SER A 42 2.29 -2.24 6.92
N LEU A 43 1.53 -2.73 7.92
CA LEU A 43 0.50 -1.96 8.59
C LEU A 43 1.05 -1.04 9.66
N PHE A 44 2.15 -1.37 10.31
CA PHE A 44 2.75 -0.58 11.39
C PHE A 44 4.27 -0.61 11.23
N PRO A 45 4.84 0.30 10.42
CA PRO A 45 6.28 0.35 10.18
C PRO A 45 7.12 0.54 11.45
N GLU A 46 6.50 1.08 12.50
CA GLU A 46 7.13 1.32 13.82
C GLU A 46 7.38 0.02 14.61
N LEU A 47 6.71 -1.10 14.30
CA LEU A 47 6.88 -2.37 15.01
C LEU A 47 8.22 -3.05 14.72
N ASN A 48 8.84 -2.78 13.55
CA ASN A 48 10.18 -3.26 13.16
C ASN A 48 10.46 -4.75 13.43
N LEU A 49 9.50 -5.64 13.17
CA LEU A 49 9.64 -7.08 13.44
C LEU A 49 10.56 -7.77 12.41
N PRO A 50 11.74 -8.34 12.74
CA PRO A 50 12.54 -9.15 11.84
C PRO A 50 11.79 -10.31 11.14
N SER A 51 12.21 -10.65 9.92
CA SER A 51 11.56 -11.70 9.10
C SER A 51 11.74 -13.14 9.61
N GLU A 52 12.66 -13.35 10.58
CA GLU A 52 12.98 -14.64 11.23
C GLU A 52 12.75 -14.58 12.75
N GLU A 53 11.70 -13.88 13.21
CA GLU A 53 11.47 -13.71 14.64
C GLU A 53 11.00 -14.98 15.37
N SER A 54 11.47 -15.08 16.61
CA SER A 54 10.98 -16.05 17.60
C SER A 54 9.52 -15.75 17.98
N GLU A 55 8.73 -16.79 18.23
CA GLU A 55 7.34 -16.71 18.72
C GLU A 55 7.15 -15.76 19.91
N LEU A 56 8.21 -15.59 20.71
CA LEU A 56 8.26 -14.76 21.89
C LEU A 56 8.17 -13.26 21.58
N GLU A 57 8.80 -12.81 20.49
CA GLU A 57 8.90 -11.38 20.18
C GLU A 57 7.60 -10.84 19.57
N LEU A 58 7.02 -11.59 18.64
CA LEU A 58 5.66 -11.37 18.13
C LEU A 58 4.64 -11.34 19.28
N ARG A 59 4.80 -12.24 20.26
CA ARG A 59 3.93 -12.28 21.44
C ARG A 59 4.03 -10.99 22.24
N MET A 60 5.24 -10.49 22.50
CA MET A 60 5.47 -9.26 23.28
C MET A 60 4.78 -8.05 22.63
N GLN A 61 4.82 -7.94 21.30
CA GLN A 61 4.18 -6.83 20.58
C GLN A 61 2.65 -6.94 20.51
N LEU A 62 2.10 -8.16 20.47
CA LEU A 62 0.66 -8.38 20.48
C LEU A 62 0.06 -8.41 21.89
N PHE A 63 0.90 -8.50 22.92
CA PHE A 63 0.48 -8.78 24.29
C PHE A 63 -0.44 -7.69 24.86
N ASP A 64 -0.14 -6.42 24.60
CA ASP A 64 -0.86 -5.27 25.14
C ASP A 64 -2.23 -5.00 24.49
N GLY A 65 -2.53 -5.72 23.41
CA GLY A 65 -3.75 -5.58 22.60
C GLY A 65 -3.84 -4.29 21.79
N SER A 66 -2.82 -3.43 21.81
CA SER A 66 -2.81 -2.15 21.10
C SER A 66 -2.76 -2.36 19.58
N VAL A 67 -2.00 -3.35 19.13
CA VAL A 67 -1.89 -3.73 17.71
C VAL A 67 -3.23 -4.23 17.17
N PHE A 68 -3.99 -5.02 17.93
CA PHE A 68 -5.31 -5.50 17.51
C PHE A 68 -6.30 -4.35 17.29
N ASN A 69 -6.35 -3.39 18.21
CA ASN A 69 -7.14 -2.16 18.03
C ASN A 69 -6.61 -1.29 16.89
N GLY A 70 -5.29 -1.23 16.72
CA GLY A 70 -4.65 -0.60 15.57
C GLY A 70 -5.16 -1.18 14.25
N ILE A 71 -5.25 -2.51 14.18
CA ILE A 71 -5.75 -3.24 12.99
C ILE A 71 -7.22 -2.88 12.74
N LEU A 72 -8.07 -2.91 13.77
CA LEU A 72 -9.47 -2.49 13.62
C LEU A 72 -9.60 -1.04 13.13
N ARG A 73 -8.81 -0.11 13.68
CA ARG A 73 -8.79 1.30 13.26
C ARG A 73 -8.34 1.45 11.81
N ARG A 74 -7.22 0.84 11.43
CA ARG A 74 -6.68 0.95 10.06
C ARG A 74 -7.58 0.29 9.02
N LEU A 75 -8.35 -0.72 9.41
CA LEU A 75 -9.29 -1.43 8.53
C LEU A 75 -10.73 -0.90 8.61
N ASN A 76 -11.00 0.13 9.43
CA ASN A 76 -12.34 0.65 9.73
C ASN A 76 -13.33 -0.43 10.20
N LEU A 77 -12.85 -1.41 10.97
CA LEU A 77 -13.64 -2.52 11.51
C LEU A 77 -14.00 -2.24 12.99
N GLY A 78 -14.83 -1.24 13.28
CA GLY A 78 -15.30 -0.96 14.66
C GLY A 78 -15.60 0.51 14.96
N THR A 79 -16.25 0.78 16.10
CA THR A 79 -16.48 2.14 16.64
C THR A 79 -15.26 2.62 17.42
N VAL A 80 -14.77 3.81 17.08
CA VAL A 80 -13.50 4.37 17.57
C VAL A 80 -13.73 5.09 18.90
N ASP A 81 -13.18 4.57 19.99
CA ASP A 81 -12.85 5.38 21.17
C ASP A 81 -11.37 5.80 21.07
N GLU A 82 -11.10 7.09 21.18
CA GLU A 82 -9.74 7.63 21.15
C GLU A 82 -8.98 7.22 22.41
N THR A 83 -7.88 6.48 22.22
CA THR A 83 -6.93 6.18 23.28
C THR A 83 -5.78 7.19 23.22
N PRO A 84 -5.52 7.98 24.28
CA PRO A 84 -4.33 8.82 24.33
C PRO A 84 -3.07 7.95 24.37
N ASN A 85 -2.16 8.18 23.41
CA ASN A 85 -0.88 7.49 23.34
C ASN A 85 0.01 7.89 24.54
N GLY A 86 0.57 6.89 25.25
CA GLY A 86 1.70 7.10 26.17
C GLY A 86 1.50 6.78 27.66
N SER A 87 0.42 6.09 28.06
CA SER A 87 0.22 5.66 29.46
C SER A 87 0.39 4.15 29.63
N PHE A 88 0.87 3.72 30.79
CA PHE A 88 0.93 2.32 31.23
C PHE A 88 -0.44 1.64 31.01
N ILE A 89 -0.49 0.60 30.19
CA ILE A 89 -1.74 -0.11 29.89
C ILE A 89 -2.08 -1.01 31.08
N SER A 90 -3.21 -0.77 31.75
CA SER A 90 -3.66 -1.64 32.85
C SER A 90 -4.15 -3.00 32.32
N PRO A 91 -4.09 -4.08 33.11
CA PRO A 91 -4.56 -5.41 32.70
C PRO A 91 -6.01 -5.44 32.21
N GLU A 92 -6.87 -4.60 32.79
CA GLU A 92 -8.27 -4.45 32.42
C GLU A 92 -8.42 -3.88 31.00
N ARG A 93 -7.52 -2.97 30.62
CA ARG A 93 -7.54 -2.33 29.30
C ARG A 93 -6.97 -3.24 28.21
N ARG A 94 -6.00 -4.08 28.55
CA ARG A 94 -5.52 -5.18 27.69
C ARG A 94 -6.68 -6.13 27.36
N LEU A 95 -7.41 -6.56 28.38
CA LEU A 95 -8.57 -7.45 28.24
C LEU A 95 -9.63 -6.83 27.32
N GLU A 96 -10.00 -5.59 27.60
CA GLU A 96 -10.99 -4.85 26.81
C GLU A 96 -10.60 -4.71 25.32
N ASN A 97 -9.32 -4.43 25.03
CA ASN A 97 -8.82 -4.28 23.67
C ASN A 97 -8.92 -5.59 22.88
N VAL A 98 -8.53 -6.71 23.50
CA VAL A 98 -8.58 -8.03 22.85
C VAL A 98 -10.02 -8.52 22.71
N GLU A 99 -10.88 -8.33 23.70
CA GLU A 99 -12.31 -8.70 23.61
C GLU A 99 -13.04 -7.91 22.53
N LYS A 100 -12.78 -6.61 22.42
CA LYS A 100 -13.33 -5.78 21.32
C LYS A 100 -12.90 -6.30 19.96
N PHE A 101 -11.63 -6.64 19.80
CA PHE A 101 -11.12 -7.25 18.57
C PHE A 101 -11.82 -8.57 18.25
N LEU A 102 -11.87 -9.50 19.21
CA LEU A 102 -12.48 -10.82 19.02
C LEU A 102 -13.99 -10.73 18.72
N SER A 103 -14.71 -9.79 19.33
CA SER A 103 -16.12 -9.53 19.04
C SER A 103 -16.34 -9.14 17.58
N VAL A 104 -15.46 -8.29 17.02
CA VAL A 104 -15.51 -7.90 15.61
C VAL A 104 -15.18 -9.07 14.69
N VAL A 105 -14.13 -9.83 15.01
CA VAL A 105 -13.70 -11.01 14.21
C VAL A 105 -14.78 -12.10 14.22
N HIS A 106 -15.41 -12.34 15.37
CA HIS A 106 -16.53 -13.25 15.50
C HIS A 106 -17.73 -12.82 14.64
N ARG A 107 -18.05 -11.52 14.61
CA ARG A 107 -19.10 -10.96 13.72
C ARG A 107 -18.77 -11.11 12.23
N LEU A 108 -17.49 -11.17 11.86
CA LEU A 108 -17.03 -11.45 10.50
C LEU A 108 -17.03 -12.95 10.16
N GLY A 109 -17.33 -13.84 11.12
CA GLY A 109 -17.35 -15.29 10.93
C GLY A 109 -15.97 -15.91 10.74
N LEU A 110 -14.92 -15.24 11.23
CA LEU A 110 -13.53 -15.68 11.12
C LEU A 110 -13.09 -16.44 12.37
N PRO A 111 -12.06 -17.31 12.28
CA PRO A 111 -11.53 -18.02 13.44
C PRO A 111 -11.02 -17.04 14.49
N THR A 112 -11.40 -17.28 15.74
CA THR A 112 -11.01 -16.49 16.92
C THR A 112 -10.00 -17.26 17.76
N PHE A 113 -9.42 -16.59 18.76
CA PHE A 113 -8.47 -17.17 19.72
C PHE A 113 -8.87 -16.77 21.15
N ASP A 114 -8.36 -17.48 22.15
CA ASP A 114 -8.59 -17.15 23.56
C ASP A 114 -7.47 -16.25 24.10
N LEU A 115 -7.81 -15.38 25.06
CA LEU A 115 -6.80 -14.56 25.79
C LEU A 115 -5.68 -15.41 26.40
N ASN A 116 -6.03 -16.62 26.83
CA ASN A 116 -5.08 -17.59 27.37
C ASN A 116 -4.01 -18.01 26.34
N ASP A 117 -4.28 -17.91 25.04
CA ASP A 117 -3.30 -18.25 24.00
C ASP A 117 -2.14 -17.24 23.99
N LEU A 118 -2.44 -15.96 24.27
CA LEU A 118 -1.45 -14.90 24.45
C LEU A 118 -0.70 -15.00 25.78
N ASP A 119 -1.29 -15.62 26.81
CA ASP A 119 -0.67 -15.81 28.13
C ASP A 119 0.14 -17.11 28.26
N LYS A 120 -0.26 -18.16 27.54
CA LYS A 120 0.42 -19.46 27.51
C LYS A 120 1.46 -19.55 26.40
N GLY A 121 1.46 -18.61 25.45
CA GLY A 121 2.45 -18.50 24.39
C GLY A 121 2.27 -19.49 23.25
N ASN A 122 1.03 -19.94 23.01
CA ASN A 122 0.69 -20.71 21.83
C ASN A 122 0.07 -19.75 20.80
N LEU A 123 0.92 -19.17 19.95
CA LEU A 123 0.46 -18.16 18.99
C LEU A 123 -0.18 -18.77 17.73
N SER A 124 -0.24 -20.09 17.56
CA SER A 124 -0.79 -20.73 16.36
C SER A 124 -2.23 -20.26 16.07
N ALA A 125 -3.10 -20.20 17.08
CA ALA A 125 -4.47 -19.71 16.93
C ALA A 125 -4.53 -18.19 16.62
N VAL A 126 -3.64 -17.40 17.22
CA VAL A 126 -3.55 -15.95 17.00
C VAL A 126 -3.08 -15.64 15.58
N VAL A 127 -2.07 -16.36 15.10
CA VAL A 127 -1.53 -16.26 13.74
C VAL A 127 -2.59 -16.69 12.73
N GLU A 128 -3.33 -17.78 13.00
CA GLU A 128 -4.40 -18.24 12.11
C GLU A 128 -5.56 -17.23 12.01
N CYS A 129 -5.93 -16.60 13.13
CA CYS A 129 -6.92 -15.52 13.17
C CYS A 129 -6.47 -14.34 12.30
N LEU A 130 -5.24 -13.82 12.53
CA LEU A 130 -4.70 -12.69 11.77
C LEU A 130 -4.52 -13.00 10.29
N PHE A 131 -4.04 -14.20 9.96
CA PHE A 131 -3.92 -14.68 8.59
C PHE A 131 -5.28 -14.78 7.91
N SER A 132 -6.32 -15.22 8.63
CA SER A 132 -7.68 -15.31 8.12
C SER A 132 -8.29 -13.94 7.84
N ILE A 133 -8.03 -12.93 8.69
CA ILE A 133 -8.44 -11.54 8.44
C ILE A 133 -7.77 -10.98 7.19
N ARG A 134 -6.46 -11.18 7.05
CA ARG A 134 -5.72 -10.76 5.85
C ARG A 134 -6.30 -11.41 4.59
N SER A 135 -6.54 -12.72 4.64
CA SER A 135 -7.13 -13.49 3.54
C SER A 135 -8.56 -13.06 3.23
N TYR A 136 -9.37 -12.77 4.25
CA TYR A 136 -10.73 -12.24 4.11
C TYR A 136 -10.74 -10.90 3.38
N LEU A 137 -9.84 -9.98 3.73
CA LEU A 137 -9.68 -8.70 3.04
C LEU A 137 -9.19 -8.88 1.59
N GLY A 138 -8.25 -9.80 1.37
CA GLY A 138 -7.77 -10.14 0.03
C GLY A 138 -8.83 -10.77 -0.86
N SER A 139 -9.81 -11.47 -0.27
CA SER A 139 -10.95 -12.08 -0.96
C SER A 139 -12.15 -11.14 -1.10
N ALA A 140 -12.38 -10.22 -0.17
CA ALA A 140 -13.47 -9.24 -0.21
C ALA A 140 -13.34 -8.30 -1.42
N VAL A 141 -12.12 -8.06 -1.89
CA VAL A 141 -11.83 -7.32 -3.14
C VAL A 141 -12.24 -8.10 -4.41
N ARG A 142 -12.46 -9.43 -4.32
CA ARG A 142 -12.83 -10.29 -5.45
C ARG A 142 -14.31 -10.70 -5.49
N LYS A 143 -15.12 -10.41 -4.46
CA LYS A 143 -16.47 -10.95 -4.33
C LYS A 143 -17.54 -9.88 -4.08
N ASP A 144 -17.72 -8.99 -5.06
CA ASP A 144 -19.00 -8.31 -5.26
C ASP A 144 -20.03 -9.35 -5.72
N ARG A 145 -20.63 -10.06 -4.75
CA ARG A 145 -21.95 -10.71 -4.82
C ARG A 145 -22.20 -11.47 -3.51
N ILE A 146 -22.77 -10.76 -2.53
CA ILE A 146 -23.81 -11.16 -1.57
C ILE A 146 -23.85 -10.05 -0.50
N GLY A 147 -25.01 -9.44 -0.32
CA GLY A 147 -25.18 -8.21 0.45
C GLY A 147 -24.86 -8.34 1.94
N ILE A 148 -23.79 -7.68 2.36
CA ILE A 148 -23.64 -7.10 3.69
C ILE A 148 -23.09 -5.69 3.46
N SER A 149 -23.89 -4.67 3.78
CA SER A 149 -23.55 -3.26 3.60
C SER A 149 -22.49 -2.83 4.61
N LEU A 150 -21.23 -2.72 4.18
CA LEU A 150 -20.19 -2.00 4.91
C LEU A 150 -20.05 -0.59 4.31
N PRO A 151 -20.02 0.49 5.11
CA PRO A 151 -19.97 1.85 4.58
C PRO A 151 -18.69 2.07 3.76
N ARG A 152 -18.87 2.47 2.50
CA ARG A 152 -17.79 2.79 1.55
C ARG A 152 -16.87 3.86 2.14
N SER A 153 -15.63 3.47 2.42
CA SER A 153 -14.57 4.40 2.83
C SER A 153 -13.58 4.62 1.69
N ARG A 154 -13.11 5.86 1.61
CA ARG A 154 -12.16 6.38 0.62
C ARG A 154 -10.76 5.77 0.86
N SER A 155 -10.12 5.41 -0.25
CA SER A 155 -8.67 5.31 -0.47
C SER A 155 -7.82 4.61 0.60
N LEU A 156 -7.67 3.29 0.45
CA LEU A 156 -6.42 2.61 0.78
C LEU A 156 -5.67 2.36 -0.54
N GLN A 157 -4.66 3.19 -0.82
CA GLN A 157 -3.68 2.87 -1.86
C GLN A 157 -2.74 1.78 -1.32
N ILE A 158 -3.19 0.53 -1.39
CA ILE A 158 -2.31 -0.62 -1.33
C ILE A 158 -1.80 -0.83 -2.76
N SER A 159 -0.50 -0.64 -2.96
CA SER A 159 0.21 -0.90 -4.21
C SER A 159 -0.14 -2.28 -4.75
N ARG A 160 -0.77 -2.28 -5.93
CA ARG A 160 -1.29 -3.45 -6.64
C ARG A 160 -0.12 -4.29 -7.16
N TRP A 161 0.02 -5.50 -6.62
CA TRP A 161 0.69 -6.61 -7.29
C TRP A 161 -0.12 -6.98 -8.53
N ARG A 162 0.51 -6.90 -9.70
CA ARG A 162 -0.15 -7.07 -10.99
C ARG A 162 0.04 -8.50 -11.48
N ASP A 163 -0.92 -9.36 -11.17
CA ASP A 163 -1.13 -10.60 -11.95
C ASP A 163 -1.91 -10.23 -13.22
N ASN A 164 -1.26 -10.42 -14.37
CA ASN A 164 -1.88 -10.33 -15.69
C ASN A 164 -1.91 -11.74 -16.28
N GLU A 165 -3.12 -12.32 -16.33
CA GLU A 165 -3.52 -13.31 -17.32
C GLU A 165 -4.82 -12.86 -18.00
N ASP A 166 -4.72 -12.84 -19.32
CA ASP A 166 -5.73 -13.06 -20.37
C ASP A 166 -6.63 -11.96 -20.97
N MET A 167 -6.65 -12.08 -22.30
CA MET A 167 -7.28 -11.32 -23.38
C MET A 167 -8.71 -11.81 -23.63
N ASN A 168 -9.63 -10.93 -24.05
CA ASN A 168 -10.03 -10.75 -25.46
C ASN A 168 -11.47 -10.19 -25.64
N ASP A 169 -11.61 -9.44 -26.73
CA ASP A 169 -12.77 -9.15 -27.61
C ASP A 169 -13.92 -8.17 -27.24
N SER A 170 -13.80 -6.99 -27.88
CA SER A 170 -14.69 -6.42 -28.93
C SER A 170 -16.16 -6.03 -28.71
N LEU A 171 -16.38 -4.75 -29.09
CA LEU A 171 -17.47 -4.14 -29.88
C LEU A 171 -18.72 -3.51 -29.22
N ALA A 172 -18.84 -2.20 -29.52
CA ALA A 172 -20.02 -1.44 -29.97
C ALA A 172 -21.04 -0.86 -28.97
N ASP A 173 -21.09 0.48 -29.02
CA ASP A 173 -22.26 1.35 -29.22
C ASP A 173 -23.22 1.67 -28.07
N GLY A 174 -23.74 2.92 -28.10
CA GLY A 174 -25.08 3.21 -27.64
C GLY A 174 -25.23 3.96 -26.30
N THR A 175 -25.08 5.28 -26.37
CA THR A 175 -26.03 6.28 -25.83
C THR A 175 -27.12 5.79 -24.86
N ARG A 176 -27.13 6.29 -23.60
CA ARG A 176 -28.25 7.04 -22.98
C ARG A 176 -28.20 7.07 -21.45
N SER A 177 -28.31 8.29 -20.95
CA SER A 177 -29.21 8.72 -19.87
C SER A 177 -28.93 8.27 -18.42
N SER A 178 -28.59 9.29 -17.62
CA SER A 178 -28.90 9.39 -16.19
C SER A 178 -30.38 9.11 -15.89
N PRO A 179 -30.73 8.74 -14.65
CA PRO A 179 -31.31 9.78 -13.80
C PRO A 179 -30.83 9.77 -12.34
N VAL A 180 -30.38 10.95 -11.90
CA VAL A 180 -30.91 11.76 -10.79
C VAL A 180 -31.86 11.06 -9.80
N PHE A 181 -31.43 11.03 -8.53
CA PHE A 181 -32.19 11.25 -7.28
C PHE A 181 -31.11 11.58 -6.24
N GLY A 182 -31.16 12.59 -5.38
CA GLY A 182 -32.24 13.36 -4.78
C GLY A 182 -31.78 13.64 -3.35
N ASP A 183 -31.84 14.90 -2.93
CA ASP A 183 -31.27 15.49 -1.72
C ASP A 183 -31.52 14.72 -0.41
N ASN A 184 -30.63 14.90 0.58
CA ASN A 184 -31.03 15.48 1.87
C ASN A 184 -29.87 15.67 2.88
N LYS A 185 -29.78 16.93 3.32
CA LYS A 185 -29.64 17.41 4.71
C LYS A 185 -28.30 17.26 5.43
N GLN A 186 -27.65 18.43 5.48
CA GLN A 186 -26.83 18.94 6.58
C GLN A 186 -27.36 18.53 7.97
N LEU A 187 -26.43 18.07 8.81
CA LEU A 187 -26.51 18.27 10.25
C LEU A 187 -25.20 18.95 10.69
N ASN A 188 -25.36 20.19 11.14
CA ASN A 188 -24.37 20.95 11.89
C ASN A 188 -24.18 20.30 13.26
N PHE A 189 -22.92 20.21 13.72
CA PHE A 189 -22.61 20.31 15.14
C PHE A 189 -21.46 21.28 15.34
N ALA A 190 -21.64 22.09 16.39
CA ALA A 190 -20.97 23.35 16.65
C ALA A 190 -19.58 23.20 17.27
N GLU A 191 -18.67 24.10 16.89
CA GLU A 191 -17.57 24.52 17.76
C GLU A 191 -17.82 25.98 18.17
N LEU A 192 -18.11 26.18 19.45
CA LEU A 192 -18.24 27.46 20.10
C LEU A 192 -16.93 27.79 20.82
N ARG A 193 -16.57 29.08 20.80
CA ARG A 193 -15.63 29.83 21.66
C ARG A 193 -14.21 30.03 21.12
N PHE A 194 -14.01 31.19 20.51
CA PHE A 194 -13.24 32.25 21.17
C PHE A 194 -13.87 33.62 20.86
N GLN A 195 -14.43 34.26 21.89
CA GLN A 195 -14.75 35.68 21.87
C GLN A 195 -13.45 36.46 22.04
N ARG A 196 -13.12 37.32 21.07
CA ARG A 196 -12.37 38.54 21.37
C ARG A 196 -13.08 39.73 20.73
N THR A 197 -13.66 40.51 21.62
CA THR A 197 -14.31 41.78 21.45
C THR A 197 -13.37 42.80 20.81
N SER A 198 -13.80 43.46 19.74
CA SER A 198 -13.45 44.86 19.44
C SER A 198 -14.59 45.45 18.61
N ARG A 199 -15.30 46.38 19.23
CA ARG A 199 -16.45 47.10 18.69
C ARG A 199 -16.02 48.12 17.62
N SER A 200 -16.86 48.20 16.60
CA SER A 200 -17.38 49.41 15.94
C SER A 200 -16.42 50.29 15.13
N LEU A 201 -16.70 50.37 13.82
CA LEU A 201 -17.01 51.67 13.22
C LEU A 201 -18.02 51.50 12.07
N VAL A 202 -18.93 52.46 12.00
CA VAL A 202 -20.13 52.55 11.16
C VAL A 202 -19.78 53.10 9.76
N TYR A 203 -20.30 52.43 8.72
CA TYR A 203 -20.85 52.85 7.40
C TYR A 203 -20.66 54.29 6.87
N PRO A 204 -20.65 54.51 5.52
CA PRO A 204 -21.89 54.42 4.73
C PRO A 204 -21.83 53.74 3.35
N ASP A 205 -23.03 53.36 2.93
CA ASP A 205 -23.45 52.76 1.68
C ASP A 205 -23.02 53.53 0.43
N SER A 206 -22.93 52.81 -0.69
CA SER A 206 -23.22 53.35 -2.02
C SER A 206 -23.76 52.23 -2.91
N THR A 207 -25.08 52.22 -3.04
CA THR A 207 -25.82 51.62 -4.15
C THR A 207 -25.24 52.04 -5.50
N SER A 208 -24.95 51.08 -6.36
CA SER A 208 -25.17 51.20 -7.80
C SER A 208 -25.45 49.83 -8.38
N ALA A 209 -26.74 49.57 -8.60
CA ALA A 209 -27.18 48.54 -9.51
C ALA A 209 -26.76 48.96 -10.93
N THR A 210 -26.05 48.09 -11.64
CA THR A 210 -26.00 48.11 -13.10
C THR A 210 -26.10 46.67 -13.57
N SER A 211 -27.13 46.41 -14.36
CA SER A 211 -27.44 45.12 -14.95
C SER A 211 -26.31 44.67 -15.88
N CYS A 212 -25.78 43.48 -15.64
CA CYS A 212 -25.16 42.66 -16.67
C CYS A 212 -25.67 41.22 -16.48
N HIS A 213 -26.78 40.91 -17.12
CA HIS A 213 -27.29 39.55 -17.26
C HIS A 213 -26.38 38.76 -18.21
N SER A 214 -25.22 38.35 -17.70
CA SER A 214 -24.32 37.38 -18.35
C SER A 214 -23.43 36.62 -17.34
N GLY A 215 -23.59 36.84 -16.03
CA GLY A 215 -22.69 36.31 -15.00
C GLY A 215 -23.02 34.92 -14.42
N HIS A 216 -24.20 34.35 -14.67
CA HIS A 216 -24.65 33.16 -13.93
C HIS A 216 -24.00 31.83 -14.34
N LYS A 217 -23.18 31.77 -15.41
CA LYS A 217 -22.51 30.54 -15.84
C LYS A 217 -21.06 30.40 -15.36
N PHE A 218 -20.41 31.48 -14.91
CA PHE A 218 -18.97 31.47 -14.63
C PHE A 218 -18.62 31.09 -13.20
N HIS A 219 -19.54 31.33 -12.25
CA HIS A 219 -19.33 31.01 -10.85
C HIS A 219 -19.15 29.49 -10.64
N GLU A 220 -19.87 28.67 -11.43
CA GLU A 220 -19.80 27.20 -11.35
C GLU A 220 -18.40 26.64 -11.63
N PHE A 221 -17.57 27.34 -12.41
CA PHE A 221 -16.20 26.91 -12.74
C PHE A 221 -15.22 27.04 -11.58
N PHE A 222 -15.48 27.95 -10.63
CA PHE A 222 -14.63 28.16 -9.45
C PHE A 222 -15.03 27.26 -8.27
N HIS A 223 -16.09 26.45 -8.41
CA HIS A 223 -16.58 25.50 -7.40
C HIS A 223 -16.33 24.04 -7.77
N LEU A 224 -15.51 23.77 -8.79
CA LEU A 224 -15.09 22.41 -9.13
C LEU A 224 -14.38 21.76 -7.94
N LYS A 225 -14.63 20.47 -7.76
CA LYS A 225 -13.95 19.69 -6.71
C LYS A 225 -12.51 19.39 -7.15
N PRO A 226 -11.56 19.23 -6.20
CA PRO A 226 -10.23 18.72 -6.51
C PRO A 226 -10.33 17.43 -7.35
N GLY A 227 -9.52 17.31 -8.41
CA GLY A 227 -9.55 16.18 -9.34
C GLY A 227 -10.34 16.39 -10.64
N GLN A 228 -11.08 17.49 -10.80
CA GLN A 228 -11.97 17.69 -11.94
C GLN A 228 -11.44 18.63 -13.03
N TYR A 229 -10.30 19.30 -12.83
CA TYR A 229 -9.76 20.24 -13.82
C TYR A 229 -9.13 19.49 -15.01
N CYS A 230 -8.58 18.31 -14.74
CA CYS A 230 -8.29 17.18 -15.63
C CYS A 230 -9.28 16.90 -16.74
N GLU A 231 -10.52 16.76 -16.30
CA GLU A 231 -11.61 16.16 -17.08
C GLU A 231 -12.41 17.21 -17.85
N LEU A 232 -12.04 18.50 -17.72
CA LEU A 232 -12.72 19.59 -18.41
C LEU A 232 -12.46 19.52 -19.92
N PRO A 233 -13.52 19.70 -20.74
CA PRO A 233 -13.36 19.84 -22.19
C PRO A 233 -12.41 20.99 -22.54
N ALA A 234 -11.55 20.79 -23.54
CA ALA A 234 -10.57 21.79 -23.98
C ALA A 234 -11.19 23.15 -24.41
N SER A 235 -12.44 23.13 -24.87
CA SER A 235 -13.22 24.33 -25.18
C SER A 235 -13.52 25.15 -23.92
N LYS A 236 -13.82 24.48 -22.81
CA LYS A 236 -14.19 25.08 -21.53
C LYS A 236 -12.99 25.74 -20.83
N ILE A 237 -11.84 25.07 -20.86
CA ILE A 237 -10.57 25.66 -20.39
C ILE A 237 -10.17 26.86 -21.26
N SER A 238 -10.34 26.78 -22.58
CA SER A 238 -10.03 27.91 -23.46
C SER A 238 -10.96 29.12 -23.24
N GLU A 239 -12.22 28.89 -22.85
CA GLU A 239 -13.16 29.96 -22.50
C GLU A 239 -12.77 30.65 -21.18
N MET A 240 -12.29 29.89 -20.19
CA MET A 240 -11.74 30.44 -18.94
C MET A 240 -10.49 31.30 -19.19
N ILE A 241 -9.62 30.87 -20.10
CA ILE A 241 -8.38 31.60 -20.43
C ILE A 241 -8.66 32.89 -21.23
N LYS A 242 -9.67 32.89 -22.10
CA LYS A 242 -9.95 34.01 -23.02
C LYS A 242 -10.93 35.05 -22.48
N SER A 243 -11.61 34.79 -21.36
CA SER A 243 -12.59 35.72 -20.79
C SER A 243 -11.98 36.57 -19.67
N ASP A 244 -12.50 37.80 -19.49
CA ASP A 244 -12.14 38.69 -18.36
C ASP A 244 -12.59 38.16 -16.98
N SER A 245 -13.10 36.93 -16.93
CA SER A 245 -13.59 36.30 -15.71
C SER A 245 -12.50 36.11 -14.67
N LEU A 246 -11.27 35.80 -15.07
CA LEU A 246 -10.12 35.65 -14.16
C LEU A 246 -9.69 37.00 -13.57
N ASN A 247 -9.71 38.06 -14.38
CA ASN A 247 -9.33 39.42 -13.98
C ASN A 247 -10.29 40.00 -12.93
N ASN A 248 -11.58 39.65 -13.01
CA ASN A 248 -12.63 40.16 -12.12
C ASN A 248 -13.04 39.18 -10.99
N ALA A 249 -12.46 37.98 -10.92
CA ALA A 249 -12.79 36.99 -9.90
C ALA A 249 -12.29 37.41 -8.50
N PRO A 250 -13.00 37.11 -7.39
CA PRO A 250 -12.46 37.23 -6.04
C PRO A 250 -11.14 36.45 -5.87
N THR A 251 -10.16 37.03 -5.17
CA THR A 251 -8.84 36.39 -4.95
C THR A 251 -8.96 35.01 -4.29
N GLN A 252 -9.95 34.82 -3.42
CA GLN A 252 -10.24 33.53 -2.80
C GLN A 252 -10.64 32.44 -3.80
N LEU A 253 -11.35 32.80 -4.88
CA LEU A 253 -11.73 31.85 -5.94
C LEU A 253 -10.53 31.50 -6.83
N LEU A 254 -9.67 32.46 -7.13
CA LEU A 254 -8.42 32.22 -7.86
C LEU A 254 -7.49 31.28 -7.09
N LEU A 255 -7.31 31.52 -5.79
CA LEU A 255 -6.54 30.64 -4.91
C LEU A 255 -7.13 29.23 -4.83
N ARG A 256 -8.47 29.12 -4.81
CA ARG A 256 -9.15 27.82 -4.81
C ARG A 256 -8.90 27.04 -6.10
N VAL A 257 -8.91 27.70 -7.26
CA VAL A 257 -8.57 27.07 -8.55
C VAL A 257 -7.10 26.64 -8.57
N ALA A 258 -6.19 27.49 -8.10
CA ALA A 258 -4.77 27.16 -8.04
C ALA A 258 -4.51 25.94 -7.14
N ASN A 259 -5.09 25.93 -5.94
CA ASN A 259 -4.97 24.81 -5.01
C ASN A 259 -5.63 23.54 -5.56
N GLY A 260 -6.81 23.64 -6.17
CA GLY A 260 -7.49 22.49 -6.76
C GLY A 260 -6.71 21.83 -7.90
N ILE A 261 -6.00 22.63 -8.72
CA ILE A 261 -5.09 22.10 -9.75
C ILE A 261 -3.83 21.50 -9.12
N LEU A 262 -3.25 22.14 -8.11
CA LEU A 262 -2.06 21.64 -7.40
C LEU A 262 -2.34 20.32 -6.66
N ASP A 263 -3.46 20.23 -5.97
CA ASP A 263 -3.94 19.00 -5.31
C ASP A 263 -4.09 17.87 -6.34
N GLU A 264 -4.63 18.17 -7.52
CA GLU A 264 -4.79 17.21 -8.61
C GLU A 264 -3.47 16.76 -9.24
N ILE A 265 -2.43 17.62 -9.23
CA ILE A 265 -1.06 17.24 -9.62
C ILE A 265 -0.47 16.27 -8.59
N ILE A 266 -0.67 16.55 -7.30
CA ILE A 266 -0.18 15.73 -6.19
C ILE A 266 -0.87 14.35 -6.19
N GLU A 267 -2.18 14.32 -6.44
CA GLU A 267 -2.96 13.07 -6.47
C GLU A 267 -2.61 12.14 -7.65
N ARG A 268 -2.18 12.68 -8.80
CA ARG A 268 -1.94 11.91 -10.03
C ARG A 268 -0.57 11.22 -10.18
N LYS A 269 0.29 11.24 -9.15
CA LYS A 269 1.51 10.41 -9.05
C LYS A 269 2.30 10.25 -10.37
N ASN A 270 2.79 11.36 -10.93
CA ASN A 270 3.69 11.46 -12.10
C ASN A 270 3.06 11.32 -13.50
N GLU A 271 1.75 11.45 -13.67
CA GLU A 271 1.15 11.65 -14.99
C GLU A 271 1.35 13.11 -15.50
N GLU A 272 1.66 13.29 -16.78
CA GLU A 272 1.85 14.62 -17.38
C GLU A 272 0.55 15.45 -17.31
N LEU A 273 0.64 16.64 -16.72
CA LEU A 273 -0.48 17.59 -16.68
C LEU A 273 -0.79 18.05 -18.11
N PRO A 274 -2.05 17.97 -18.59
CA PRO A 274 -2.41 18.52 -19.88
C PRO A 274 -1.97 19.98 -20.00
N GLN A 275 -1.22 20.31 -21.05
CA GLN A 275 -0.60 21.63 -21.25
C GLN A 275 -1.58 22.80 -21.09
N ARG A 276 -2.86 22.59 -21.40
CA ARG A 276 -3.92 23.60 -21.25
C ARG A 276 -4.24 23.94 -19.80
N VAL A 277 -4.17 22.97 -18.89
CA VAL A 277 -4.39 23.16 -17.45
C VAL A 277 -3.16 23.78 -16.80
N ALA A 278 -1.95 23.43 -17.28
CA ALA A 278 -0.72 24.14 -16.91
C ALA A 278 -0.78 25.62 -17.30
N CYS A 279 -1.26 25.93 -18.52
CA CYS A 279 -1.48 27.31 -18.96
C CYS A 279 -2.52 28.05 -18.11
N LEU A 280 -3.62 27.39 -17.73
CA LEU A 280 -4.64 27.98 -16.85
C LEU A 280 -4.04 28.32 -15.47
N LEU A 281 -3.31 27.39 -14.86
CA LEU A 281 -2.64 27.61 -13.57
C LEU A 281 -1.68 28.80 -13.65
N LYS A 282 -0.89 28.90 -14.72
CA LYS A 282 0.05 30.01 -14.94
C LYS A 282 -0.66 31.36 -14.95
N ILE A 283 -1.80 31.48 -15.65
CA ILE A 283 -2.55 32.74 -15.73
C ILE A 283 -3.18 33.10 -14.38
N VAL A 284 -3.73 32.12 -13.66
CA VAL A 284 -4.31 32.32 -12.33
C VAL A 284 -3.26 32.81 -11.34
N VAL A 285 -2.06 32.19 -11.34
CA VAL A 285 -0.95 32.60 -10.48
C VAL A 285 -0.46 34.01 -10.83
N GLN A 286 -0.33 34.32 -12.11
CA GLN A 286 0.08 35.66 -12.57
C GLN A 286 -0.92 36.76 -12.15
N GLU A 287 -2.22 36.48 -12.17
CA GLU A 287 -3.22 37.44 -11.72
C GLU A 287 -3.19 37.64 -10.20
N ILE A 288 -2.94 36.56 -9.42
CA ILE A 288 -2.73 36.66 -7.97
C ILE A 288 -1.48 37.52 -7.67
N GLU A 289 -0.37 37.27 -8.37
CA GLU A 289 0.88 38.03 -8.22
C GLU A 289 0.68 39.51 -8.55
N ARG A 290 -0.04 39.82 -9.64
CA ARG A 290 -0.38 41.20 -10.01
C ARG A 290 -1.15 41.90 -8.89
N ARG A 291 -2.14 41.24 -8.29
CA ARG A 291 -2.95 41.81 -7.20
C ARG A 291 -2.15 42.02 -5.92
N ILE A 292 -1.29 41.08 -5.55
CA ILE A 292 -0.38 41.23 -4.41
C ILE A 292 0.55 42.42 -4.64
N THR A 293 1.08 42.58 -5.85
CA THR A 293 1.96 43.69 -6.21
C THR A 293 1.24 45.03 -6.09
N THR A 294 0.03 45.16 -6.63
CA THR A 294 -0.79 46.38 -6.50
C THR A 294 -1.15 46.68 -5.05
N GLN A 295 -1.49 45.66 -4.25
CA GLN A 295 -1.79 45.84 -2.84
C GLN A 295 -0.55 46.29 -2.04
N ALA A 296 0.62 45.74 -2.35
CA ALA A 296 1.88 46.13 -1.73
C ALA A 296 2.25 47.59 -2.08
N GLU A 297 2.01 48.04 -3.31
CA GLU A 297 2.16 49.44 -3.71
C GLU A 297 1.27 50.38 -2.90
N HIS A 298 0.00 50.00 -2.72
CA HIS A 298 -0.94 50.78 -1.92
C HIS A 298 -0.47 50.93 -0.47
N ILE A 299 -0.04 49.81 0.15
CA ILE A 299 0.51 49.81 1.52
C ILE A 299 1.76 50.71 1.62
N ARG A 300 2.67 50.63 0.63
CA ARG A 300 3.84 51.51 0.59
C ARG A 300 3.46 52.99 0.54
N HIS A 301 2.48 53.35 -0.29
CA HIS A 301 2.01 54.72 -0.38
C HIS A 301 1.39 55.21 0.94
N GLN A 302 0.58 54.39 1.59
CA GLN A 302 0.00 54.71 2.91
C GLN A 302 1.08 54.87 4.00
N ASN A 303 2.09 54.00 4.03
CA ASN A 303 3.19 54.11 4.98
C ASN A 303 4.01 55.39 4.79
N ASN A 304 4.28 55.77 3.54
CA ASN A 304 4.97 57.03 3.25
C ASN A 304 4.16 58.24 3.73
N LEU A 305 2.84 58.23 3.52
CA LEU A 305 1.97 59.30 4.03
C LEU A 305 1.97 59.36 5.57
N MET A 306 1.99 58.21 6.24
CA MET A 306 2.06 58.14 7.71
C MET A 306 3.39 58.70 8.22
N LYS A 307 4.51 58.33 7.58
CA LYS A 307 5.85 58.82 7.93
C LYS A 307 5.96 60.34 7.83
N VAL A 308 5.42 60.93 6.76
CA VAL A 308 5.39 62.40 6.59
C VAL A 308 4.55 63.07 7.70
N ARG A 309 3.45 62.45 8.12
CA ARG A 309 2.64 62.97 9.25
C ARG A 309 3.42 62.88 10.56
N GLU A 310 4.09 61.77 10.82
CA GLU A 310 4.91 61.54 12.01
C GLU A 310 6.03 62.58 12.13
N GLU A 311 6.78 62.82 11.06
CA GLU A 311 7.85 63.83 11.01
C GLU A 311 7.32 65.25 11.29
N LYS A 312 6.11 65.57 10.81
CA LYS A 312 5.44 66.85 11.11
C LYS A 312 5.08 66.97 12.60
N TYR A 313 4.61 65.90 13.24
CA TYR A 313 4.32 65.91 14.67
C TYR A 313 5.59 66.02 15.51
N LEU A 314 6.64 65.29 15.16
CA LEU A 314 7.94 65.38 15.83
C LEU A 314 8.53 66.80 15.75
N SER A 315 8.43 67.45 14.58
CA SER A 315 8.86 68.85 14.41
C SER A 315 8.06 69.82 15.27
N ARG A 316 6.74 69.58 15.45
CA ARG A 316 5.89 70.41 16.30
C ARG A 316 6.21 70.22 17.79
N ILE A 317 6.52 69.00 18.21
CA ILE A 317 6.95 68.71 19.59
C ILE A 317 8.26 69.43 19.89
N ALA A 318 9.26 69.34 19.01
CA ALA A 318 10.53 70.04 19.16
C ALA A 318 10.38 71.58 19.26
N ALA A 319 9.46 72.17 18.49
CA ALA A 319 9.16 73.61 18.57
C ALA A 319 8.47 74.01 19.89
N LEU A 320 7.62 73.15 20.45
CA LEU A 320 6.98 73.38 21.75
C LEU A 320 7.98 73.23 22.90
N GLU A 321 8.92 72.30 22.80
CA GLU A 321 10.00 72.12 23.78
C GLU A 321 10.94 73.32 23.82
N THR A 322 11.28 73.92 22.67
CA THR A 322 12.11 75.14 22.62
C THR A 322 11.38 76.37 23.13
N LEU A 323 10.09 76.53 22.83
CA LEU A 323 9.23 77.58 23.41
C LEU A 323 9.15 77.46 24.93
N HIS A 324 8.91 76.27 25.46
CA HIS A 324 8.85 76.03 26.90
C HIS A 324 10.19 76.33 27.59
N LYS A 325 11.32 76.04 26.92
CA LYS A 325 12.65 76.37 27.42
C LYS A 325 12.93 77.87 27.40
N GLY A 326 12.48 78.60 26.38
CA GLY A 326 12.60 80.06 26.27
C GLY A 326 11.76 80.82 27.30
N THR A 327 10.54 80.37 27.60
CA THR A 327 9.68 81.02 28.61
C THR A 327 10.20 80.84 30.04
N ARG A 328 11.13 79.91 30.29
CA ARG A 328 11.75 79.69 31.60
C ARG A 328 12.92 80.64 31.88
N GLU A 329 13.46 81.33 30.88
CA GLU A 329 14.61 82.23 31.02
C GLU A 329 14.23 83.72 31.19
N GLU A 330 12.95 84.10 31.14
CA GLU A 330 12.48 85.51 31.20
C GLU A 330 11.77 85.93 32.52
N ILE A 331 12.10 85.34 33.66
CA ILE A 331 11.61 85.84 34.97
C ILE A 331 12.79 86.25 35.85
N LYS A 332 13.21 87.52 35.71
CA LYS A 332 13.99 88.26 36.72
C LYS A 332 13.09 89.34 37.34
N PRO A 333 12.87 89.38 38.67
CA PRO A 333 12.16 90.48 39.29
C PRO A 333 13.13 91.66 39.53
N GLY A 334 12.78 92.83 38.99
CA GLY A 334 13.45 94.10 39.25
C GLY A 334 12.92 94.78 40.51
N GLU A 335 13.83 95.23 41.37
CA GLU A 335 13.52 96.07 42.53
C GLU A 335 13.45 97.55 42.11
N SER A 336 12.36 98.24 42.46
CA SER A 336 12.21 99.69 42.34
C SER A 336 11.75 100.30 43.66
N LYS A 337 12.48 101.32 44.09
CA LYS A 337 12.37 102.11 45.32
C LYS A 337 11.02 102.81 45.49
N ILE A 338 10.50 102.87 46.71
CA ILE A 338 9.47 103.84 47.13
C ILE A 338 10.00 104.67 48.30
N GLY A 339 10.00 105.99 48.09
CA GLY A 339 10.43 107.03 49.01
C GLY A 339 9.43 107.33 50.13
N GLN A 340 9.95 108.08 51.09
CA GLN A 340 9.44 108.34 52.44
C GLN A 340 8.02 108.91 52.53
N GLN A 341 7.31 108.39 53.52
CA GLN A 341 6.14 108.95 54.18
C GLN A 341 6.51 110.21 55.00
N LYS A 342 5.58 111.15 55.16
CA LYS A 342 5.57 112.06 56.32
C LYS A 342 4.22 111.99 57.05
N ARG A 343 4.33 111.56 58.32
CA ARG A 343 3.46 111.82 59.49
C ARG A 343 2.27 110.89 59.76
N LEU A 344 2.48 109.94 60.69
CA LEU A 344 1.70 109.67 61.91
C LEU A 344 2.49 108.59 62.70
N GLY A 345 3.10 108.96 63.82
CA GLY A 345 4.15 108.18 64.48
C GLY A 345 3.80 107.85 65.92
N GLU A 346 3.72 106.55 66.20
CA GLU A 346 4.43 105.80 67.26
C GLU A 346 3.72 104.46 67.53
N GLU A 347 2.38 104.40 67.53
CA GLU A 347 1.61 103.15 67.68
C GLU A 347 1.64 102.25 66.43
N ASP A 348 1.52 102.83 65.23
CA ASP A 348 1.61 102.08 63.97
C ASP A 348 3.01 101.49 63.74
N LEU A 349 4.05 102.15 64.26
CA LEU A 349 5.45 101.69 64.14
C LEU A 349 5.70 100.42 64.96
N VAL A 350 5.14 100.35 66.17
CA VAL A 350 5.27 99.17 67.04
C VAL A 350 4.52 97.98 66.46
N LYS A 351 3.31 98.20 65.91
CA LYS A 351 2.52 97.17 65.24
C LYS A 351 3.23 96.63 63.99
N LEU A 352 3.79 97.53 63.17
CA LEU A 352 4.63 97.19 62.03
C LEU A 352 5.93 96.46 62.43
N MET A 353 6.54 96.80 63.56
CA MET A 353 7.73 96.10 64.06
C MET A 353 7.42 94.66 64.48
N MET A 354 6.32 94.44 65.19
CA MET A 354 5.88 93.09 65.58
C MET A 354 5.49 92.26 64.35
N GLU A 355 4.80 92.86 63.38
CA GLU A 355 4.42 92.20 62.13
C GLU A 355 5.64 91.91 61.24
N LYS A 356 6.64 92.80 61.20
CA LYS A 356 7.92 92.58 60.53
C LYS A 356 8.71 91.45 61.16
N GLU A 357 8.76 91.36 62.49
CA GLU A 357 9.45 90.26 63.16
C GLU A 357 8.70 88.93 62.96
N ASN A 358 7.37 88.94 62.97
CA ASN A 358 6.55 87.77 62.62
C ASN A 358 6.80 87.31 61.18
N ASN A 359 6.78 88.24 60.22
CA ASN A 359 7.06 87.95 58.81
C ASN A 359 8.48 87.41 58.61
N LYS A 360 9.46 87.95 59.35
CA LYS A 360 10.83 87.45 59.34
C LYS A 360 10.92 86.03 59.91
N GLY A 361 10.16 85.71 60.96
CA GLY A 361 9.98 84.35 61.47
C GLY A 361 9.43 83.40 60.42
N ILE A 362 8.30 83.77 59.78
CA ILE A 362 7.67 83.00 58.70
C ILE A 362 8.63 82.78 57.52
N ILE A 363 9.39 83.80 57.12
CA ILE A 363 10.38 83.69 56.03
C ILE A 363 11.50 82.71 56.42
N SER A 364 11.96 82.73 57.68
CA SER A 364 12.98 81.79 58.15
C SER A 364 12.46 80.35 58.15
N GLU A 365 11.22 80.14 58.58
CA GLU A 365 10.56 78.83 58.59
C GLU A 365 10.34 78.31 57.16
N LEU A 366 9.82 79.14 56.26
CA LEU A 366 9.67 78.80 54.83
C LEU A 366 11.00 78.46 54.17
N LYS A 367 12.09 79.19 54.49
CA LYS A 367 13.43 78.87 53.99
C LYS A 367 13.89 77.50 54.47
N GLN A 368 13.66 77.17 55.74
CA GLN A 368 14.01 75.87 56.30
C GLN A 368 13.19 74.73 55.66
N VAL A 369 11.89 74.96 55.41
CA VAL A 369 11.04 73.99 54.70
C VAL A 369 11.50 73.79 53.26
N ILE A 370 11.85 74.87 52.54
CA ILE A 370 12.39 74.78 51.17
C ILE A 370 13.71 74.01 51.15
N GLU A 371 14.61 74.28 52.09
CA GLU A 371 15.91 73.60 52.13
C GLU A 371 15.77 72.11 52.49
N SER A 372 14.90 71.78 53.45
CA SER A 372 14.61 70.38 53.82
C SER A 372 13.90 69.62 52.71
N THR A 373 12.92 70.21 52.03
CA THR A 373 12.27 69.59 50.85
C THR A 373 13.24 69.42 49.70
N LYS A 374 14.06 70.42 49.38
CA LYS A 374 15.11 70.32 48.36
C LYS A 374 16.07 69.17 48.65
N SER A 375 16.57 69.08 49.90
CA SER A 375 17.44 67.99 50.34
C SER A 375 16.77 66.62 50.20
N SER A 376 15.48 66.51 50.55
CA SER A 376 14.72 65.26 50.38
C SER A 376 14.53 64.85 48.91
N TYR A 377 14.26 65.79 48.01
CA TYR A 377 14.14 65.51 46.58
C TYR A 377 15.47 65.06 45.97
N GLU A 378 16.59 65.68 46.39
CA GLU A 378 17.93 65.29 45.96
C GLU A 378 18.24 63.84 46.35
N GLN A 379 17.86 63.42 47.57
CA GLN A 379 18.01 62.04 48.02
C GLN A 379 17.17 61.05 47.20
N ILE A 380 15.88 61.34 46.99
CA ILE A 380 14.98 60.49 46.19
C ILE A 380 15.51 60.37 44.75
N TYR A 381 16.02 61.45 44.19
CA TYR A 381 16.59 61.44 42.83
C TYR A 381 17.83 60.55 42.75
N GLN A 382 18.74 60.65 43.73
CA GLN A 382 19.93 59.79 43.80
C GLN A 382 19.56 58.31 43.98
N GLU A 383 18.59 58.01 44.82
CA GLU A 383 18.11 56.64 45.06
C GLU A 383 17.49 56.06 43.78
N LEU A 384 16.58 56.80 43.13
CA LEU A 384 15.97 56.41 41.85
C LEU A 384 17.02 56.18 40.76
N GLN A 385 18.05 57.02 40.70
CA GLN A 385 19.13 56.87 39.72
C GLN A 385 20.01 55.66 40.03
N SER A 386 20.27 55.37 41.30
CA SER A 386 21.00 54.15 41.72
C SER A 386 20.21 52.88 41.38
N ASP A 387 18.90 52.90 41.58
CA ASP A 387 17.98 51.82 41.26
C ASP A 387 17.87 51.57 39.76
N ALA A 388 17.74 52.64 38.96
CA ALA A 388 17.74 52.55 37.50
C ALA A 388 19.04 51.96 36.96
N ASN A 389 20.19 52.36 37.53
CA ASN A 389 21.49 51.81 37.16
C ASN A 389 21.64 50.33 37.55
N ARG A 390 21.13 49.95 38.73
CA ARG A 390 21.11 48.55 39.20
C ARG A 390 20.29 47.67 38.25
N MET A 391 19.07 48.08 37.92
CA MET A 391 18.21 47.34 36.98
C MET A 391 18.82 47.27 35.57
N LYS A 392 19.46 48.34 35.10
CA LYS A 392 20.16 48.34 33.80
C LYS A 392 21.28 47.29 33.75
N LEU A 393 22.08 47.18 34.81
CA LEU A 393 23.14 46.18 34.93
C LEU A 393 22.58 44.76 34.96
N GLU A 394 21.50 44.53 35.70
CA GLU A 394 20.82 43.23 35.77
C GLU A 394 20.28 42.81 34.39
N LEU A 395 19.57 43.72 33.70
CA LEU A 395 19.06 43.47 32.35
C LEU A 395 20.18 43.19 31.36
N GLN A 396 21.29 43.94 31.42
CA GLN A 396 22.46 43.67 30.59
C GLN A 396 23.07 42.28 30.86
N GLY A 397 23.11 41.85 32.13
CA GLY A 397 23.54 40.50 32.49
C GLY A 397 22.62 39.42 31.92
N ARG A 398 21.30 39.62 32.03
CA ARG A 398 20.29 38.70 31.49
C ARG A 398 20.34 38.61 29.97
N ILE A 399 20.56 39.72 29.27
CA ILE A 399 20.72 39.74 27.80
C ILE A 399 21.93 38.88 27.39
N LYS A 400 23.10 39.09 28.00
CA LYS A 400 24.30 38.31 27.71
C LYS A 400 24.11 36.81 27.97
N PHE A 401 23.42 36.46 29.05
CA PHE A 401 23.11 35.06 29.36
C PHE A 401 22.23 34.40 28.28
N VAL A 402 21.20 35.10 27.83
CA VAL A 402 20.32 34.62 26.75
C VAL A 402 21.05 34.52 25.41
N GLU A 403 21.97 35.45 25.12
CA GLU A 403 22.82 35.39 23.92
C GLU A 403 23.70 34.13 23.88
N VAL A 404 24.29 33.75 25.02
CA VAL A 404 25.09 32.51 25.14
C VAL A 404 24.22 31.27 24.89
N LEU A 405 23.06 31.18 25.55
CA LEU A 405 22.12 30.08 25.33
C LEU A 405 21.62 29.99 23.87
N LEU A 406 21.39 31.13 23.24
CA LEU A 406 21.04 31.20 21.81
C LEU A 406 22.20 30.68 20.94
N GLY A 407 23.45 30.99 21.28
CA GLY A 407 24.63 30.44 20.60
C GLY A 407 24.69 28.91 20.70
N GLU A 408 24.57 28.37 21.92
CA GLU A 408 24.60 26.92 22.16
C GLU A 408 23.46 26.17 21.45
N SER A 409 22.25 26.74 21.45
CA SER A 409 21.11 26.14 20.76
C SER A 409 21.29 26.14 19.24
N ARG A 410 21.83 27.22 18.65
CA ARG A 410 22.17 27.29 17.22
C ARG A 410 23.22 26.24 16.84
N GLU A 411 24.26 26.08 17.64
CA GLU A 411 25.28 25.06 17.37
C GLU A 411 24.69 23.64 17.42
N ARG A 412 23.80 23.38 18.38
CA ARG A 412 23.09 22.10 18.48
C ARG A 412 22.20 21.84 17.26
N ILE A 413 21.51 22.86 16.76
CA ILE A 413 20.69 22.77 15.55
C ILE A 413 21.56 22.40 14.35
N LEU A 414 22.68 23.08 14.13
CA LEU A 414 23.59 22.79 13.01
C LEU A 414 24.12 21.35 13.05
N LYS A 415 24.48 20.85 14.24
CA LYS A 415 24.91 19.45 14.41
C LYS A 415 23.80 18.46 14.05
N LEU A 416 22.57 18.72 14.50
CA LEU A 416 21.42 17.87 14.20
C LEU A 416 21.07 17.90 12.70
N GLU A 417 21.14 19.07 12.06
CA GLU A 417 20.93 19.22 10.62
C GLU A 417 21.95 18.42 9.82
N ALA A 418 23.25 18.51 10.17
CA ALA A 418 24.30 17.74 9.51
C ALA A 418 24.10 16.23 9.64
N VAL A 419 23.70 15.74 10.82
CA VAL A 419 23.40 14.31 11.02
C VAL A 419 22.15 13.89 10.23
N SER A 420 21.11 14.73 10.22
CA SER A 420 19.88 14.49 9.46
C SER A 420 20.16 14.40 7.95
N GLU A 421 20.97 15.33 7.42
CA GLU A 421 21.35 15.36 6.02
C GLU A 421 22.18 14.13 5.63
N SER A 422 23.16 13.74 6.47
CA SER A 422 23.95 12.52 6.26
C SER A 422 23.08 11.26 6.23
N MET A 423 22.13 11.13 7.17
CA MET A 423 21.19 10.01 7.19
C MET A 423 20.26 10.01 5.96
N SER A 424 19.81 11.17 5.52
CA SER A 424 18.98 11.31 4.32
C SER A 424 19.73 10.86 3.06
N GLN A 425 20.98 11.28 2.90
CA GLN A 425 21.84 10.85 1.80
C GLN A 425 22.07 9.34 1.79
N GLU A 426 22.28 8.74 2.97
CA GLU A 426 22.45 7.28 3.08
C GLU A 426 21.17 6.52 2.73
N ARG A 427 19.99 7.03 3.15
CA ARG A 427 18.70 6.46 2.74
C ARG A 427 18.49 6.54 1.23
N CYS A 428 18.81 7.69 0.62
CA CYS A 428 18.74 7.88 -0.82
C CYS A 428 19.63 6.88 -1.58
N ARG A 429 20.88 6.69 -1.13
CA ARG A 429 21.78 5.66 -1.70
C ARG A 429 21.22 4.25 -1.61
N LYS A 430 20.63 3.88 -0.47
CA LYS A 430 20.01 2.56 -0.28
C LYS A 430 18.78 2.37 -1.15
N GLU A 431 17.97 3.41 -1.30
CA GLU A 431 16.80 3.42 -2.19
C GLU A 431 17.22 3.24 -3.66
N ASP A 432 18.26 3.96 -4.11
CA ASP A 432 18.81 3.81 -5.45
C ASP A 432 19.33 2.39 -5.71
N LEU A 433 20.05 1.81 -4.74
CA LEU A 433 20.55 0.43 -4.83
C LEU A 433 19.40 -0.58 -4.93
N PHE A 434 18.36 -0.41 -4.10
CA PHE A 434 17.18 -1.27 -4.12
C PHE A 434 16.43 -1.16 -5.45
N ASN A 435 16.21 0.06 -5.94
CA ASN A 435 15.56 0.30 -7.23
C ASN A 435 16.33 -0.35 -8.39
N ASN A 436 17.67 -0.24 -8.38
CA ASN A 436 18.50 -0.89 -9.38
C ASN A 436 18.39 -2.42 -9.33
N LEU A 437 18.42 -3.02 -8.14
CA LEU A 437 18.28 -4.46 -7.97
C LEU A 437 16.91 -4.95 -8.43
N MET A 438 15.85 -4.23 -8.05
CA MET A 438 14.49 -4.55 -8.49
C MET A 438 14.33 -4.46 -10.01
N CYS A 439 14.95 -3.47 -10.67
CA CYS A 439 14.97 -3.38 -12.12
C CYS A 439 15.65 -4.57 -12.78
N LEU A 440 16.81 -5.00 -12.26
CA LEU A 440 17.54 -6.16 -12.77
C LEU A 440 16.73 -7.46 -12.61
N GLU A 441 16.11 -7.67 -11.45
CA GLU A 441 15.26 -8.85 -11.20
C GLU A 441 14.00 -8.85 -12.08
N LEU A 442 13.37 -7.69 -12.27
CA LEU A 442 12.24 -7.58 -13.20
C LEU A 442 12.65 -7.90 -14.63
N GLN A 443 13.83 -7.45 -15.05
CA GLN A 443 14.36 -7.75 -16.39
C GLN A 443 14.66 -9.24 -16.57
N SER A 444 15.25 -9.90 -15.56
CA SER A 444 15.54 -11.34 -15.59
C SER A 444 14.23 -12.15 -15.72
N LEU A 445 13.21 -11.80 -14.93
CA LEU A 445 11.90 -12.44 -14.99
C LEU A 445 11.20 -12.21 -16.32
N GLN A 446 11.35 -11.03 -16.93
CA GLN A 446 10.77 -10.74 -18.22
C GLN A 446 11.42 -11.57 -19.34
N ILE A 447 12.74 -11.73 -19.32
CA ILE A 447 13.49 -12.61 -20.24
C ILE A 447 13.07 -14.08 -20.05
N LEU A 448 12.92 -14.52 -18.80
CA LEU A 448 12.43 -15.88 -18.52
C LEU A 448 10.99 -16.08 -19.03
N ARG A 449 10.13 -15.08 -18.86
CA ARG A 449 8.74 -15.14 -19.34
C ARG A 449 8.66 -15.19 -20.86
N THR A 450 9.48 -14.42 -21.58
CA THR A 450 9.49 -14.45 -23.05
C THR A 450 10.06 -15.75 -23.59
N SER A 451 11.17 -16.24 -23.03
CA SER A 451 11.75 -17.55 -23.40
C SER A 451 10.80 -18.71 -23.10
N SER A 452 10.13 -18.71 -21.94
CA SER A 452 9.10 -19.71 -21.60
C SER A 452 7.93 -19.71 -22.60
N LYS A 453 7.46 -18.52 -23.02
CA LYS A 453 6.43 -18.40 -24.07
C LYS A 453 6.91 -18.94 -25.42
N SER A 454 8.15 -18.66 -25.82
CA SER A 454 8.76 -19.19 -27.05
C SER A 454 8.84 -20.72 -27.03
N ILE A 455 9.37 -21.29 -25.94
CA ILE A 455 9.48 -22.74 -25.78
C ILE A 455 8.09 -23.39 -25.83
N LYS A 456 7.08 -22.80 -25.19
CA LYS A 456 5.70 -23.31 -25.26
C LYS A 456 5.17 -23.31 -26.69
N GLN A 457 5.43 -22.27 -27.47
CA GLN A 457 5.04 -22.21 -28.88
C GLN A 457 5.76 -23.28 -29.71
N GLU A 458 7.07 -23.45 -29.52
CA GLU A 458 7.86 -24.48 -30.19
C GLU A 458 7.37 -25.89 -29.87
N VAL A 459 7.01 -26.17 -28.61
CA VAL A 459 6.45 -27.47 -28.21
C VAL A 459 5.11 -27.73 -28.87
N VAL A 460 4.21 -26.73 -28.93
CA VAL A 460 2.91 -26.87 -29.62
C VAL A 460 3.10 -27.14 -31.11
N GLU A 461 4.02 -26.42 -31.75
CA GLU A 461 4.35 -26.62 -33.17
C GLU A 461 4.94 -28.02 -33.41
N MET A 462 5.83 -28.48 -32.54
CA MET A 462 6.37 -29.83 -32.62
C MET A 462 5.29 -30.89 -32.41
N GLN A 463 4.39 -30.71 -31.44
CA GLN A 463 3.27 -31.63 -31.22
C GLN A 463 2.36 -31.73 -32.46
N LYS A 464 2.11 -30.61 -33.14
CA LYS A 464 1.36 -30.59 -34.39
C LYS A 464 2.07 -31.40 -35.47
N LYS A 465 3.37 -31.17 -35.68
CA LYS A 465 4.17 -31.95 -36.65
C LYS A 465 4.15 -33.44 -36.34
N TRP A 466 4.33 -33.83 -35.07
CA TRP A 466 4.31 -35.23 -34.67
C TRP A 466 2.96 -35.90 -34.94
N LYS A 467 1.86 -35.17 -34.71
CA LYS A 467 0.52 -35.65 -35.06
C LYS A 467 0.39 -35.89 -36.56
N GLU A 468 0.82 -34.93 -37.38
CA GLU A 468 0.82 -35.07 -38.84
C GLU A 468 1.70 -36.23 -39.32
N ASP A 469 2.85 -36.45 -38.68
CA ASP A 469 3.76 -37.56 -38.99
C ASP A 469 3.12 -38.91 -38.67
N ILE A 470 2.47 -39.04 -37.50
CA ILE A 470 1.75 -40.25 -37.09
C ILE A 470 0.62 -40.55 -38.08
N GLU A 471 -0.18 -39.56 -38.46
CA GLU A 471 -1.24 -39.72 -39.46
C GLU A 471 -0.66 -40.19 -40.81
N ARG A 472 0.48 -39.64 -41.24
CA ARG A 472 1.18 -40.11 -42.45
C ARG A 472 1.69 -41.53 -42.33
N PHE A 473 2.22 -41.93 -41.17
CA PHE A 473 2.68 -43.29 -40.94
C PHE A 473 1.52 -44.29 -40.91
N GLU A 474 0.38 -43.91 -40.34
CA GLU A 474 -0.83 -44.73 -40.32
C GLU A 474 -1.27 -45.10 -41.75
N VAL A 475 -1.31 -44.11 -42.65
CA VAL A 475 -1.65 -44.33 -44.07
C VAL A 475 -0.65 -45.29 -44.73
N LYS A 476 0.66 -45.10 -44.51
CA LYS A 476 1.69 -45.99 -45.07
C LYS A 476 1.58 -47.41 -44.53
N LEU A 477 1.32 -47.55 -43.23
CA LEU A 477 1.19 -48.86 -42.58
C LEU A 477 -0.03 -49.61 -43.12
N ARG A 478 -1.14 -48.90 -43.39
CA ARG A 478 -2.34 -49.47 -43.98
C ARG A 478 -2.05 -50.09 -45.36
N VAL A 479 -1.35 -49.35 -46.24
CA VAL A 479 -0.94 -49.86 -47.56
C VAL A 479 -0.11 -51.15 -47.44
N VAL A 480 0.84 -51.19 -46.50
CA VAL A 480 1.67 -52.39 -46.28
C VAL A 480 0.84 -53.55 -45.74
N THR A 481 -0.10 -53.27 -44.84
CA THR A 481 -0.99 -54.29 -44.25
C THR A 481 -1.91 -54.88 -45.32
N ASP A 482 -2.55 -54.04 -46.12
CA ASP A 482 -3.41 -54.44 -47.24
C ASP A 482 -2.64 -55.30 -48.26
N ALA A 483 -1.39 -54.93 -48.55
CA ALA A 483 -0.50 -55.71 -49.43
C ALA A 483 -0.13 -57.07 -48.82
N ALA A 484 0.15 -57.12 -47.51
CA ALA A 484 0.45 -58.36 -46.80
C ALA A 484 -0.76 -59.31 -46.75
N ASP A 485 -1.96 -58.78 -46.53
CA ASP A 485 -3.20 -59.56 -46.53
C ASP A 485 -3.56 -60.09 -47.91
N SER A 486 -3.37 -59.27 -48.95
CA SER A 486 -3.52 -59.68 -50.33
C SER A 486 -2.54 -60.82 -50.66
N TYR A 487 -1.27 -60.68 -50.27
CA TYR A 487 -0.25 -61.71 -50.46
C TYR A 487 -0.60 -63.01 -49.72
N ARG A 488 -1.04 -62.93 -48.46
CA ARG A 488 -1.49 -64.10 -47.68
C ARG A 488 -2.66 -64.81 -48.39
N SER A 489 -3.60 -64.06 -48.94
CA SER A 489 -4.73 -64.60 -49.71
C SER A 489 -4.26 -65.34 -50.96
N PHE A 490 -3.34 -64.75 -51.74
CA PHE A 490 -2.72 -65.40 -52.89
C PHE A 490 -1.95 -66.68 -52.49
N MET A 491 -1.26 -66.68 -51.35
CA MET A 491 -0.54 -67.86 -50.87
C MET A 491 -1.48 -69.01 -50.48
N LEU A 492 -2.63 -68.70 -49.87
CA LEU A 492 -3.66 -69.69 -49.57
C LEU A 492 -4.28 -70.27 -50.85
N GLU A 493 -4.58 -69.43 -51.83
CA GLU A 493 -5.08 -69.88 -53.14
C GLU A 493 -4.05 -70.75 -53.87
N ASN A 494 -2.79 -70.32 -53.91
CA ASN A 494 -1.71 -71.09 -54.54
C ASN A 494 -1.53 -72.45 -53.84
N ARG A 495 -1.64 -72.51 -52.51
CA ARG A 495 -1.62 -73.77 -51.75
C ARG A 495 -2.80 -74.68 -52.14
N LYS A 496 -4.00 -74.12 -52.28
CA LYS A 496 -5.19 -74.86 -52.72
C LYS A 496 -4.99 -75.41 -54.13
N LEU A 497 -4.64 -74.56 -55.09
CA LEU A 497 -4.40 -74.97 -56.48
C LEU A 497 -3.30 -76.03 -56.58
N TYR A 498 -2.23 -75.90 -55.79
CA TYR A 498 -1.19 -76.92 -55.73
C TYR A 498 -1.73 -78.27 -55.24
N ASN A 499 -2.54 -78.28 -54.19
CA ASN A 499 -3.16 -79.49 -53.66
C ASN A 499 -4.12 -80.12 -54.67
N ASP A 500 -4.99 -79.32 -55.29
CA ASP A 500 -5.93 -79.77 -56.32
C ASP A 500 -5.16 -80.45 -57.49
N VAL A 501 -4.05 -79.84 -57.94
CA VAL A 501 -3.19 -80.44 -58.97
C VAL A 501 -2.55 -81.76 -58.51
N GLN A 502 -2.21 -81.92 -57.23
CA GLN A 502 -1.71 -83.19 -56.71
C GLN A 502 -2.79 -84.27 -56.62
N GLU A 503 -3.99 -83.90 -56.17
CA GLU A 503 -5.13 -84.80 -56.07
C GLU A 503 -5.60 -85.28 -57.44
N LEU A 504 -5.70 -84.38 -58.42
CA LEU A 504 -6.03 -84.72 -59.81
C LEU A 504 -4.99 -85.68 -60.43
N LYS A 505 -3.74 -85.62 -59.98
CA LYS A 505 -2.70 -86.59 -60.38
C LYS A 505 -2.79 -87.93 -59.63
N GLY A 506 -3.66 -88.06 -58.64
CA GLY A 506 -3.85 -89.25 -57.81
C GLY A 506 -2.75 -89.49 -56.78
N ASN A 507 -1.92 -88.49 -56.48
CA ASN A 507 -0.73 -88.67 -55.64
C ASN A 507 -1.01 -88.34 -54.16
N ILE A 508 -1.04 -89.36 -53.29
CA ILE A 508 -0.93 -89.17 -51.84
C ILE A 508 0.54 -89.10 -51.46
N ARG A 509 0.96 -87.97 -50.87
CA ARG A 509 2.35 -87.78 -50.42
C ARG A 509 2.47 -88.09 -48.94
N VAL A 510 2.94 -89.29 -48.61
CA VAL A 510 3.34 -89.65 -47.25
C VAL A 510 4.78 -89.16 -47.02
N PHE A 511 4.95 -88.10 -46.25
CA PHE A 511 6.28 -87.53 -46.00
C PHE A 511 7.15 -88.46 -45.14
N CYS A 512 6.56 -89.01 -44.08
CA CYS A 512 7.19 -89.98 -43.21
C CYS A 512 6.13 -90.91 -42.62
N ARG A 513 6.45 -92.21 -42.50
CA ARG A 513 5.65 -93.17 -41.73
C ARG A 513 6.47 -93.58 -40.52
N ILE A 514 5.96 -93.28 -39.34
CA ILE A 514 6.59 -93.70 -38.10
C ILE A 514 6.18 -95.15 -37.83
N ARG A 515 7.17 -96.02 -37.68
CA ARG A 515 6.96 -97.42 -37.29
C ARG A 515 6.93 -97.52 -35.76
N PRO A 516 5.86 -98.08 -35.15
CA PRO A 516 5.86 -98.41 -33.73
C PRO A 516 6.92 -99.48 -33.43
N LEU A 517 7.55 -99.39 -32.26
CA LEU A 517 8.53 -100.38 -31.80
C LEU A 517 7.85 -101.75 -31.62
N LEU A 518 8.49 -102.82 -32.08
CA LEU A 518 7.95 -104.18 -31.92
C LEU A 518 8.20 -104.70 -30.49
N PRO A 519 7.35 -105.61 -29.98
CA PRO A 519 7.59 -106.29 -28.70
C PRO A 519 8.92 -107.07 -28.77
N GLY A 520 9.97 -106.55 -28.12
CA GLY A 520 11.31 -107.15 -28.09
C GLY A 520 12.46 -106.22 -28.47
N GLU A 521 12.20 -105.04 -29.04
CA GLU A 521 13.22 -104.03 -29.40
C GLU A 521 13.62 -103.10 -28.22
N ASN A 522 13.10 -103.35 -27.02
CA ASN A 522 13.12 -102.45 -25.86
C ASN A 522 14.43 -102.45 -25.06
N LYS A 523 15.56 -102.07 -25.66
CA LYS A 523 16.83 -101.90 -24.90
C LYS A 523 17.07 -100.49 -24.35
N LYS A 524 16.22 -99.50 -24.64
CA LYS A 524 16.20 -98.15 -24.03
C LYS A 524 14.74 -97.64 -23.96
N PRO A 525 14.32 -96.82 -22.97
CA PRO A 525 12.95 -96.32 -22.94
C PRO A 525 12.70 -95.43 -24.16
N ALA A 526 11.56 -95.69 -24.81
CA ALA A 526 11.20 -95.11 -26.10
C ALA A 526 10.98 -93.60 -25.98
N ALA A 527 11.39 -92.84 -26.99
CA ALA A 527 10.97 -91.44 -27.13
C ALA A 527 9.45 -91.37 -27.22
N GLU A 528 8.83 -90.47 -26.45
CA GLU A 528 7.39 -90.27 -26.45
C GLU A 528 6.99 -89.45 -27.68
N ILE A 529 5.95 -89.90 -28.38
CA ILE A 529 5.44 -89.24 -29.57
C ILE A 529 4.09 -88.63 -29.24
N CYS A 530 4.02 -87.30 -29.22
CA CYS A 530 2.80 -86.55 -29.01
C CYS A 530 2.35 -85.92 -30.33
N ILE A 531 1.08 -86.10 -30.68
CA ILE A 531 0.46 -85.50 -31.86
C ILE A 531 -0.32 -84.26 -31.37
N GLY A 532 0.06 -83.08 -31.84
CA GLY A 532 -0.63 -81.81 -31.55
C GLY A 532 -1.83 -81.57 -32.48
N GLU A 533 -2.70 -80.63 -32.10
CA GLU A 533 -4.00 -80.40 -32.73
C GLU A 533 -3.93 -79.80 -34.15
N SER A 534 -2.77 -79.25 -34.56
CA SER A 534 -2.60 -78.47 -35.80
C SER A 534 -1.50 -79.00 -36.74
N GLY A 535 -1.39 -80.33 -36.86
CA GLY A 535 -0.42 -80.99 -37.76
C GLY A 535 1.01 -81.00 -37.22
N GLU A 536 1.18 -80.70 -35.93
CA GLU A 536 2.47 -80.72 -35.25
C GLU A 536 2.73 -82.12 -34.66
N LEU A 537 3.91 -82.67 -34.94
CA LEU A 537 4.42 -83.91 -34.37
C LEU A 537 5.56 -83.56 -33.43
N VAL A 538 5.39 -83.89 -32.16
CA VAL A 538 6.38 -83.65 -31.12
C VAL A 538 7.00 -84.98 -30.70
N ILE A 539 8.32 -85.09 -30.82
CA ILE A 539 9.10 -86.23 -30.32
C ILE A 539 9.85 -85.78 -29.07
N VAL A 540 9.50 -86.34 -27.92
CA VAL A 540 10.10 -86.03 -26.61
C VAL A 540 11.04 -87.16 -26.22
N ASN A 541 12.31 -86.85 -26.03
CA ASN A 541 13.30 -87.77 -25.49
C ASN A 541 13.46 -87.54 -23.98
N PRO A 542 13.02 -88.48 -23.12
CA PRO A 542 13.02 -88.29 -21.67
C PRO A 542 14.42 -88.16 -21.02
N PHE A 543 15.51 -88.43 -21.76
CA PHE A 543 16.89 -88.35 -21.24
C PHE A 543 17.60 -87.01 -21.44
N ASN A 544 17.11 -86.15 -22.33
CA ASN A 544 17.73 -84.88 -22.62
C ASN A 544 16.91 -83.77 -21.94
N GLN A 545 17.30 -83.35 -20.73
CA GLN A 545 16.66 -82.20 -20.08
C GLN A 545 17.21 -80.90 -20.68
N GLY A 546 16.49 -80.30 -21.63
CA GLY A 546 16.86 -79.04 -22.29
C GLY A 546 16.16 -78.81 -23.64
N LYS A 547 16.50 -77.72 -24.35
CA LYS A 547 15.95 -77.39 -25.68
C LYS A 547 16.15 -78.49 -26.75
N ASP A 548 17.14 -79.38 -26.56
CA ASP A 548 17.42 -80.52 -27.45
C ASP A 548 16.68 -81.82 -27.07
N GLY A 549 15.84 -81.79 -26.02
CA GLY A 549 15.02 -82.92 -25.60
C GLY A 549 13.70 -83.07 -26.35
N GLN A 550 13.27 -82.03 -27.06
CA GLN A 550 12.01 -81.99 -27.79
C GLN A 550 12.27 -81.59 -29.24
N LYS A 551 11.83 -82.41 -30.19
CA LYS A 551 11.84 -82.06 -31.62
C LYS A 551 10.41 -81.89 -32.11
N VAL A 552 10.09 -80.71 -32.60
CA VAL A 552 8.78 -80.38 -33.19
C VAL A 552 8.90 -80.38 -34.71
N PHE A 553 8.09 -81.20 -35.36
CA PHE A 553 7.96 -81.25 -36.81
C PHE A 553 6.57 -80.78 -37.22
N LYS A 554 6.49 -79.88 -38.20
CA LYS A 554 5.22 -79.34 -38.69
C LYS A 554 4.87 -79.98 -40.03
N PHE A 555 3.74 -80.67 -40.06
CA PHE A 555 3.18 -81.31 -41.25
C PHE A 555 1.80 -80.73 -41.55
N ASN A 556 1.28 -81.01 -42.75
CA ASN A 556 -0.08 -80.60 -43.11
C ASN A 556 -1.12 -81.31 -42.22
N LYS A 557 -0.93 -82.61 -41.97
CA LYS A 557 -1.75 -83.43 -41.06
C LYS A 557 -0.90 -84.59 -40.54
N VAL A 558 -1.10 -84.95 -39.28
CA VAL A 558 -0.47 -86.10 -38.64
C VAL A 558 -1.57 -87.05 -38.22
N TYR A 559 -1.48 -88.31 -38.63
CA TYR A 559 -2.46 -89.34 -38.31
C TYR A 559 -1.94 -90.24 -37.21
N SER A 560 -2.77 -90.54 -36.22
CA SER A 560 -2.45 -91.48 -35.15
C SER A 560 -2.43 -92.93 -35.66
N ALA A 561 -1.86 -93.83 -34.86
CA ALA A 561 -1.90 -95.27 -35.15
C ALA A 561 -3.33 -95.84 -35.20
N THR A 562 -4.32 -95.14 -34.63
CA THR A 562 -5.74 -95.51 -34.62
C THR A 562 -6.52 -94.94 -35.80
N ALA A 563 -5.89 -94.16 -36.68
CA ALA A 563 -6.55 -93.56 -37.84
C ALA A 563 -6.96 -94.64 -38.86
N THR A 564 -8.22 -94.60 -39.30
CA THR A 564 -8.74 -95.52 -40.31
C THR A 564 -8.33 -95.08 -41.72
N GLN A 565 -8.29 -96.04 -42.66
CA GLN A 565 -8.02 -95.73 -44.06
C GLN A 565 -8.97 -94.63 -44.58
N GLY A 566 -10.27 -94.73 -44.29
CA GLY A 566 -11.25 -93.70 -44.64
C GLY A 566 -10.91 -92.30 -44.11
N SER A 567 -10.35 -92.17 -42.90
CA SER A 567 -9.94 -90.87 -42.34
C SER A 567 -8.69 -90.28 -43.01
N VAL A 568 -7.77 -91.13 -43.48
CA VAL A 568 -6.55 -90.71 -44.19
C VAL A 568 -6.90 -90.24 -45.60
N PHE A 569 -7.77 -90.98 -46.31
CA PHE A 569 -8.23 -90.60 -47.65
C PHE A 569 -9.29 -89.50 -47.65
N GLY A 570 -10.09 -89.37 -46.58
CA GLY A 570 -11.16 -88.37 -46.47
C GLY A 570 -10.67 -86.94 -46.23
N TYR A 571 -9.48 -86.76 -45.64
CA TYR A 571 -8.84 -85.44 -45.48
C TYR A 571 -8.47 -84.78 -46.82
N SER A 572 -8.25 -85.58 -47.87
CA SER A 572 -8.04 -85.05 -49.22
C SER A 572 -9.33 -84.45 -49.80
N ALA A 573 -10.49 -85.05 -49.51
CA ALA A 573 -11.78 -84.66 -50.09
C ALA A 573 -12.44 -83.45 -49.38
N LEU A 574 -12.03 -83.12 -48.16
CA LEU A 574 -12.52 -81.98 -47.40
C LEU A 574 -11.35 -81.06 -47.08
N GLY A 575 -11.01 -80.20 -48.03
CA GLY A 575 -10.16 -79.05 -47.75
C GLY A 575 -10.78 -78.24 -46.63
N GLU A 576 -10.24 -78.35 -45.42
CA GLU A 576 -10.66 -77.57 -44.26
C GLU A 576 -10.49 -76.08 -44.58
N ILE A 577 -11.60 -75.47 -45.01
CA ILE A 577 -11.91 -74.07 -44.80
C ILE A 577 -12.17 -73.96 -43.30
N SER A 578 -11.12 -73.74 -42.51
CA SER A 578 -11.28 -73.24 -41.15
C SER A 578 -10.96 -71.75 -41.17
N SER A 579 -12.01 -70.98 -40.91
CA SER A 579 -12.04 -69.53 -40.69
C SER A 579 -11.05 -69.06 -39.63
#